data_AF-A0A846V4E7-F1
#
_entry.id   AF-A0A846V4E7-F1
#
_cell.length_a   1.000
_cell.length_b   1.000
_cell.length_c   1.000
_cell.angle_alpha   90.00
_cell.angle_beta   90.00
_cell.angle_gamma   90.00
#
_symmetry.space_group_name_H-M   'P 1'
#
loop_
_entity.id
_entity.type
_entity.pdbx_description
1 polymer ?
#
loop_
_entity_poly.entity_id
_entity_poly.type
_entity_poly.pdbx_seq_one_letter_code
_entity_poly.pdbx_strand_id
1 'polypeptide(L)'
;MRQQDYTRKTTEAAELTKQAQQERQFVQQEYGQRINQLDNLSAALYQELVGNQAELAKLIETDPQEYLRQQQRMSQKAALLNQVDQQRQAIDQIRKNEEEKAFHESVKVNEAKLLDALPDWRDSTKRGAEQREIAQHLISLGYSPDELNSLTDHRAVLIARKAMLWDRAQAVKSKQTQEQKTPPKVVKPGTANSPTNAKTQQIQQLAQKAKRSGRDDDVVALLMARSDRG
;
A
#
# COMPACT_ATOMS: atom_id res chain seq x y z
N MET A 1 -41.64 -21.37 -7.61
CA MET A 1 -40.69 -21.82 -8.65
C MET A 1 -39.36 -21.06 -8.56
N ARG A 2 -39.26 -19.75 -8.85
CA ARG A 2 -37.97 -19.01 -8.81
C ARG A 2 -37.16 -19.13 -7.50
N GLN A 3 -37.76 -18.98 -6.32
CA GLN A 3 -37.01 -19.01 -5.06
C GLN A 3 -36.37 -20.38 -4.75
N GLN A 4 -37.00 -21.49 -5.15
CA GLN A 4 -36.45 -22.84 -4.97
C GLN A 4 -35.26 -23.09 -5.90
N ASP A 5 -35.30 -22.53 -7.12
CA ASP A 5 -34.20 -22.62 -8.08
C ASP A 5 -32.97 -21.82 -7.65
N TYR A 6 -33.18 -20.64 -7.04
CA TYR A 6 -32.07 -19.83 -6.52
C TYR A 6 -31.39 -20.50 -5.31
N THR A 7 -32.17 -21.02 -4.35
CA THR A 7 -31.59 -21.73 -3.19
C THR A 7 -30.79 -22.95 -3.62
N ARG A 8 -31.33 -23.77 -4.54
CA ARG A 8 -30.61 -24.94 -5.09
C ARG A 8 -29.31 -24.55 -5.80
N LYS A 9 -29.33 -23.52 -6.64
CA LYS A 9 -28.12 -23.05 -7.33
C LYS A 9 -27.07 -22.48 -6.36
N THR A 10 -27.50 -21.79 -5.30
CA THR A 10 -26.57 -21.30 -4.28
C THR A 10 -25.98 -22.42 -3.43
N THR A 11 -26.76 -23.47 -3.13
CA THR A 11 -26.26 -24.64 -2.41
C THR A 11 -25.29 -25.45 -3.28
N GLU A 12 -25.61 -25.68 -4.55
CA GLU A 12 -24.73 -26.35 -5.51
C GLU A 12 -23.41 -25.59 -5.69
N ALA A 13 -23.45 -24.25 -5.82
CA ALA A 13 -22.23 -23.44 -5.93
C ALA A 13 -21.37 -23.47 -4.65
N ALA A 14 -22.00 -23.47 -3.48
CA ALA A 14 -21.31 -23.59 -2.19
C ALA A 14 -20.67 -24.98 -2.02
N GLU A 15 -21.37 -26.04 -2.42
CA GLU A 15 -20.86 -27.41 -2.41
C GLU A 15 -19.67 -27.58 -3.36
N LEU A 16 -19.76 -27.08 -4.60
CA LEU A 16 -18.66 -27.08 -5.56
C LEU A 16 -17.44 -26.31 -5.04
N THR A 17 -17.65 -25.16 -4.40
CA THR A 17 -16.56 -24.38 -3.79
C THR A 17 -15.88 -25.15 -2.68
N LYS A 18 -16.66 -25.82 -1.83
CA LYS A 18 -16.15 -26.65 -0.73
C LYS A 18 -15.37 -27.85 -1.26
N GLN A 19 -15.87 -28.53 -2.28
CA GLN A 19 -15.16 -29.64 -2.95
C GLN A 19 -13.83 -29.16 -3.54
N ALA A 20 -13.83 -28.06 -4.30
CA ALA A 20 -12.61 -27.50 -4.87
C ALA A 20 -11.58 -27.05 -3.81
N GLN A 21 -12.03 -26.58 -2.64
CA GLN A 21 -11.15 -26.26 -1.51
C GLN A 21 -10.56 -27.52 -0.88
N GLN A 22 -11.37 -28.56 -0.70
CA GLN A 22 -10.92 -29.84 -0.17
C GLN A 22 -9.90 -30.51 -1.09
N GLU A 23 -10.16 -30.52 -2.41
CA GLU A 23 -9.21 -31.01 -3.40
C GLU A 23 -7.88 -30.25 -3.36
N ARG A 24 -7.91 -28.91 -3.30
CA ARG A 24 -6.70 -28.09 -3.15
C ARG A 24 -5.91 -28.43 -1.89
N GLN A 25 -6.59 -28.59 -0.75
CA GLN A 25 -5.94 -28.96 0.51
C GLN A 25 -5.34 -30.36 0.44
N PHE A 26 -6.05 -31.32 -0.15
CA PHE A 26 -5.56 -32.67 -0.35
C PHE A 26 -4.29 -32.70 -1.21
N VAL A 27 -4.29 -32.00 -2.35
CA VAL A 27 -3.11 -31.89 -3.24
C VAL A 27 -1.91 -31.26 -2.52
N GLN A 28 -2.12 -30.21 -1.71
CA GLN A 28 -1.05 -29.61 -0.92
C GLN A 28 -0.48 -30.56 0.14
N GLN A 29 -1.34 -31.37 0.77
CA GLN A 29 -0.90 -32.42 1.71
C GLN A 29 -0.09 -33.51 0.99
N GLU A 30 -0.54 -33.96 -0.19
CA GLU A 30 0.18 -34.94 -1.01
C GLU A 30 1.58 -34.43 -1.41
N TYR A 31 1.70 -33.16 -1.81
CA TYR A 31 3.02 -32.57 -2.08
C TYR A 31 3.92 -32.56 -0.85
N GLY A 32 3.38 -32.18 0.33
CA GLY A 32 4.13 -32.21 1.58
C GLY A 32 4.61 -33.62 1.93
N GLN A 33 3.75 -34.62 1.81
CA GLN A 33 4.11 -36.02 2.03
C GLN A 33 5.20 -36.49 1.05
N ARG A 34 5.06 -36.15 -0.23
CA ARG A 34 6.04 -36.52 -1.26
C ARG A 34 7.39 -35.87 -1.03
N ILE A 35 7.44 -34.59 -0.64
CA ILE A 35 8.69 -33.92 -0.26
C ILE A 35 9.33 -34.62 0.93
N ASN A 36 8.57 -34.93 1.98
CA ASN A 36 9.10 -35.65 3.15
C ASN A 36 9.67 -37.03 2.78
N GLN A 37 9.03 -37.76 1.86
CA GLN A 37 9.56 -39.03 1.35
C GLN A 37 10.87 -38.85 0.58
N LEU A 38 10.95 -37.82 -0.27
CA LEU A 38 12.16 -37.49 -1.03
C LEU A 38 13.31 -37.06 -0.10
N ASP A 39 13.02 -36.26 0.93
CA ASP A 39 14.01 -35.81 1.92
C ASP A 39 14.56 -37.01 2.73
N ASN A 40 13.70 -37.95 3.13
CA ASN A 40 14.12 -39.19 3.81
C ASN A 40 14.99 -40.07 2.89
N LEU A 41 14.61 -40.21 1.62
CA LEU A 41 15.38 -40.96 0.63
C LEU A 41 16.75 -40.30 0.38
N SER A 42 16.76 -38.98 0.22
CA SER A 42 17.99 -38.19 0.07
C SER A 42 18.92 -38.39 1.26
N ALA A 43 18.41 -38.27 2.49
CA ALA A 43 19.19 -38.49 3.71
C ALA A 43 19.80 -39.92 3.78
N ALA A 44 19.03 -40.95 3.42
CA ALA A 44 19.53 -42.33 3.38
C ALA A 44 20.66 -42.49 2.33
N LEU A 45 20.48 -41.93 1.13
CA LEU A 45 21.51 -41.97 0.08
C LEU A 45 22.78 -41.22 0.48
N TYR A 46 22.65 -40.06 1.13
CA TYR A 46 23.79 -39.30 1.65
C TYR A 46 24.57 -40.09 2.70
N GLN A 47 23.90 -40.73 3.65
CA GLN A 47 24.56 -41.55 4.67
C GLN A 47 25.36 -42.70 4.05
N GLU A 48 24.81 -43.35 3.02
CA GLU A 48 25.50 -44.43 2.32
C GLU A 48 26.68 -43.95 1.45
N LEU A 49 26.62 -42.73 0.91
CA LEU A 49 27.69 -42.11 0.12
C LEU A 49 28.87 -41.63 0.98
N VAL A 50 28.60 -41.12 2.18
CA VAL A 50 29.62 -40.64 3.14
C VAL A 50 30.38 -41.80 3.81
N GLY A 51 29.95 -43.05 3.60
CA GLY A 51 30.55 -44.26 4.14
C GLY A 51 32.08 -44.38 3.97
N ASN A 52 32.65 -45.37 4.66
CA ASN A 52 34.06 -45.50 5.06
C ASN A 52 35.09 -45.26 3.93
N GLN A 53 35.43 -44.00 3.67
CA GLN A 53 36.42 -43.62 2.65
C GLN A 53 37.81 -44.26 2.88
N ALA A 54 38.14 -44.54 4.14
CA ALA A 54 39.36 -45.26 4.51
C ALA A 54 39.38 -46.73 4.04
N GLU A 55 38.21 -47.36 3.94
CA GLU A 55 38.05 -48.74 3.45
C GLU A 55 38.14 -48.78 1.92
N LEU A 56 37.55 -47.79 1.25
CA LEU A 56 37.70 -47.59 -0.20
C LEU A 56 39.17 -47.40 -0.61
N ALA A 57 39.94 -46.62 0.15
CA ALA A 57 41.36 -46.41 -0.11
C ALA A 57 42.17 -47.72 0.02
N LYS A 58 41.85 -48.57 1.00
CA LYS A 58 42.49 -49.88 1.17
C LYS A 58 42.16 -50.84 0.04
N LEU A 59 40.92 -50.85 -0.44
CA LEU A 59 40.47 -51.72 -1.52
C LEU A 59 41.27 -51.52 -2.81
N ILE A 60 41.79 -50.31 -3.08
CA ILE A 60 42.64 -50.05 -4.25
C ILE A 60 43.91 -50.93 -4.23
N GLU A 61 44.49 -51.15 -3.05
CA GLU A 61 45.71 -51.93 -2.88
C GLU A 61 45.43 -53.43 -2.70
N THR A 62 44.32 -53.77 -2.04
CA THR A 62 44.02 -55.17 -1.67
C THR A 62 43.15 -55.90 -2.70
N ASP A 63 42.16 -55.22 -3.30
CA ASP A 63 41.23 -55.79 -4.28
C ASP A 63 40.67 -54.71 -5.24
N PRO A 64 41.39 -54.45 -6.35
CA PRO A 64 40.96 -53.46 -7.34
C PRO A 64 39.61 -53.76 -8.00
N GLN A 65 39.19 -55.03 -8.06
CA GLN A 65 37.90 -55.39 -8.68
C GLN A 65 36.74 -55.00 -7.76
N GLU A 66 36.85 -55.26 -6.46
CA GLU A 66 35.84 -54.82 -5.49
C GLU A 66 35.80 -53.30 -5.37
N TYR A 67 36.95 -52.61 -5.48
CA TYR A 67 36.97 -51.16 -5.58
C TYR A 67 36.11 -50.64 -6.74
N LEU A 68 36.27 -51.19 -7.95
CA LEU A 68 35.47 -50.78 -9.13
C LEU A 68 33.97 -51.03 -8.92
N ARG A 69 33.60 -52.18 -8.33
CA ARG A 69 32.19 -52.48 -8.00
C ARG A 69 31.63 -51.46 -7.02
N GLN A 70 32.39 -51.10 -5.99
CA GLN A 70 31.97 -50.13 -5.00
C GLN A 70 31.87 -48.72 -5.59
N GLN A 71 32.82 -48.31 -6.43
CA GLN A 71 32.77 -47.05 -7.17
C GLN A 71 31.55 -46.96 -8.08
N GLN A 72 31.22 -48.04 -8.80
CA GLN A 72 30.02 -48.09 -9.64
C GLN A 72 28.74 -47.94 -8.80
N ARG A 73 28.65 -48.61 -7.64
CA ARG A 73 27.52 -48.45 -6.70
C ARG A 73 27.41 -47.01 -6.20
N MET A 74 28.51 -46.38 -5.82
CA MET A 74 28.52 -44.97 -5.41
C MET A 74 28.07 -44.05 -6.54
N SER A 75 28.54 -44.26 -7.77
CA SER A 75 28.12 -43.49 -8.94
C SER A 75 26.61 -43.64 -9.21
N GLN A 76 26.05 -44.84 -9.07
CA GLN A 76 24.61 -45.07 -9.20
C GLN A 76 23.81 -44.34 -8.13
N LYS A 77 24.26 -44.37 -6.87
CA LYS A 77 23.62 -43.65 -5.77
C LYS A 77 23.70 -42.13 -5.95
N ALA A 78 24.83 -41.61 -6.40
CA ALA A 78 24.98 -40.20 -6.72
C ALA A 78 24.05 -39.77 -7.86
N ALA A 79 23.88 -40.61 -8.89
CA ALA A 79 22.91 -40.35 -9.96
C ALA A 79 21.46 -40.34 -9.44
N LEU A 80 21.11 -41.30 -8.57
CA LEU A 80 19.78 -41.36 -7.94
C LEU A 80 19.52 -40.14 -7.05
N LEU A 81 20.51 -39.70 -6.28
CA LEU A 81 20.42 -38.51 -5.45
C LEU A 81 20.14 -37.25 -6.29
N ASN A 82 20.86 -37.07 -7.40
CA ASN A 82 20.57 -35.98 -8.34
C ASN A 82 19.14 -36.05 -8.89
N GLN A 83 18.62 -37.25 -9.18
CA GLN A 83 17.23 -37.42 -9.63
C GLN A 83 16.23 -37.05 -8.53
N VAL A 84 16.49 -37.40 -7.28
CA VAL A 84 15.67 -37.01 -6.11
C VAL A 84 15.62 -35.49 -5.97
N ASP A 85 16.77 -34.82 -6.05
CA ASP A 85 16.86 -33.36 -5.97
C ASP A 85 16.10 -32.67 -7.11
N GLN A 86 16.21 -33.18 -8.34
CA GLN A 86 15.43 -32.69 -9.47
C GLN A 86 13.92 -32.84 -9.25
N GLN A 87 13.47 -33.99 -8.73
CA GLN A 87 12.06 -34.20 -8.43
C GLN A 87 11.56 -33.26 -7.33
N ARG A 88 12.37 -33.03 -6.29
CA ARG A 88 12.06 -32.10 -5.21
C ARG A 88 11.90 -30.67 -5.74
N GLN A 89 12.87 -30.21 -6.55
CA GLN A 89 12.81 -28.89 -7.18
C GLN A 89 11.60 -28.73 -8.10
N ALA A 90 11.24 -29.78 -8.85
CA ALA A 90 10.04 -29.76 -9.70
C ALA A 90 8.76 -29.58 -8.88
N ILE A 91 8.62 -30.29 -7.75
CA ILE A 91 7.46 -30.12 -6.85
C ILE A 91 7.44 -28.70 -6.26
N ASP A 92 8.59 -28.20 -5.80
CA ASP A 92 8.68 -26.84 -5.27
C ASP A 92 8.27 -25.78 -6.30
N GLN A 93 8.66 -25.95 -7.57
CA GLN A 93 8.25 -25.05 -8.65
C GLN A 93 6.74 -25.13 -8.91
N ILE A 94 6.15 -26.33 -8.89
CA ILE A 94 4.70 -26.50 -9.04
C ILE A 94 3.97 -25.78 -7.90
N ARG A 95 4.40 -25.98 -6.65
CA ARG A 95 3.79 -25.33 -5.48
C ARG A 95 3.85 -23.81 -5.56
N LYS A 96 5.01 -23.24 -5.91
CA LYS A 96 5.14 -21.78 -6.09
C LYS A 96 4.19 -21.25 -7.16
N ASN A 97 4.12 -21.92 -8.31
CA ASN A 97 3.21 -21.53 -9.39
C ASN A 97 1.73 -21.61 -8.96
N GLU A 98 1.36 -22.61 -8.14
CA GLU A 98 0.01 -22.73 -7.57
C GLU A 98 -0.31 -21.63 -6.57
N GLU A 99 0.63 -21.30 -5.68
CA GLU A 99 0.51 -20.21 -4.71
C GLU A 99 0.33 -18.85 -5.42
N GLU A 100 1.12 -18.57 -6.45
CA GLU A 100 0.97 -17.36 -7.27
C GLU A 100 -0.40 -17.30 -7.97
N LYS A 101 -0.86 -18.42 -8.54
CA LYS A 101 -2.21 -18.50 -9.15
C LYS A 101 -3.30 -18.25 -8.13
N ALA A 102 -3.22 -18.89 -6.96
CA ALA A 102 -4.18 -18.71 -5.88
C ALA A 102 -4.19 -17.27 -5.36
N PHE A 103 -3.02 -16.65 -5.24
CA PHE A 103 -2.88 -15.25 -4.90
C PHE A 103 -3.58 -14.36 -5.92
N HIS A 104 -3.29 -14.52 -7.22
CA HIS A 104 -3.94 -13.74 -8.28
C HIS A 104 -5.46 -13.95 -8.33
N GLU A 105 -5.95 -15.17 -8.12
CA GLU A 105 -7.39 -15.45 -8.02
C GLU A 105 -8.00 -14.71 -6.82
N SER A 106 -7.33 -14.73 -5.67
CA SER A 106 -7.78 -14.02 -4.47
C SER A 106 -7.84 -12.50 -4.68
N VAL A 107 -6.85 -11.91 -5.37
CA VAL A 107 -6.83 -10.48 -5.69
C VAL A 107 -8.02 -10.11 -6.57
N LYS A 108 -8.35 -10.91 -7.60
CA LYS A 108 -9.53 -10.68 -8.45
C LYS A 108 -10.83 -10.74 -7.67
N VAL A 109 -10.97 -11.71 -6.77
CA VAL A 109 -12.16 -11.83 -5.90
C VAL A 109 -12.28 -10.63 -4.96
N ASN A 110 -11.16 -10.19 -4.37
CA ASN A 110 -11.12 -8.99 -3.53
C ASN A 110 -11.51 -7.74 -4.33
N GLU A 111 -10.98 -7.57 -5.54
CA GLU A 111 -11.33 -6.45 -6.41
C GLU A 111 -12.83 -6.45 -6.75
N ALA A 112 -13.41 -7.60 -7.12
CA ALA A 112 -14.84 -7.70 -7.38
C ALA A 112 -15.68 -7.27 -6.16
N LYS A 113 -15.34 -7.78 -4.97
CA LYS A 113 -16.00 -7.40 -3.71
C LYS A 113 -15.84 -5.92 -3.38
N LEU A 114 -14.67 -5.34 -3.69
CA LEU A 114 -14.43 -3.91 -3.51
C LEU A 114 -15.34 -3.07 -4.40
N LEU A 115 -15.55 -3.48 -5.65
CA LEU A 115 -16.42 -2.77 -6.60
C LEU A 115 -17.91 -2.93 -6.31
N ASP A 116 -18.29 -4.04 -5.69
CA ASP A 116 -19.65 -4.21 -5.19
C ASP A 116 -19.89 -3.31 -3.96
N ALA A 117 -18.90 -3.15 -3.08
CA ALA A 117 -18.97 -2.25 -1.93
C ALA A 117 -18.84 -0.76 -2.30
N LEU A 118 -18.08 -0.43 -3.35
CA LEU A 118 -17.87 0.91 -3.87
C LEU A 118 -18.19 0.98 -5.37
N PRO A 119 -19.48 1.05 -5.76
CA PRO A 119 -19.88 1.13 -7.16
C PRO A 119 -19.27 2.30 -7.94
N ASP A 120 -19.02 3.43 -7.28
CA ASP A 120 -18.40 4.62 -7.87
C ASP A 120 -16.99 4.36 -8.39
N TRP A 121 -16.30 3.34 -7.85
CA TRP A 121 -14.96 2.94 -8.31
C TRP A 121 -15.01 2.13 -9.61
N ARG A 122 -16.18 1.86 -10.19
CA ARG A 122 -16.27 1.36 -11.58
C ARG A 122 -15.74 2.39 -12.59
N ASP A 123 -15.80 3.68 -12.25
CA ASP A 123 -15.09 4.73 -12.97
C ASP A 123 -13.61 4.71 -12.56
N SER A 124 -12.73 4.40 -13.52
CA SER A 124 -11.29 4.31 -13.32
C SER A 124 -10.66 5.65 -12.91
N THR A 125 -11.24 6.77 -13.31
CA THR A 125 -10.75 8.11 -12.96
C THR A 125 -11.01 8.40 -11.49
N LYS A 126 -12.24 8.14 -11.03
CA LYS A 126 -12.63 8.30 -9.61
C LYS A 126 -11.84 7.35 -8.72
N ARG A 127 -11.72 6.08 -9.14
CA ARG A 127 -10.92 5.07 -8.44
C ARG A 127 -9.47 5.53 -8.29
N GLY A 128 -8.83 5.95 -9.39
CA GLY A 128 -7.43 6.36 -9.37
C GLY A 128 -7.19 7.61 -8.52
N ALA A 129 -8.13 8.56 -8.51
CA ALA A 129 -8.05 9.73 -7.64
C ALA A 129 -8.14 9.34 -6.15
N GLU A 130 -9.18 8.59 -5.75
CA GLU A 130 -9.35 8.19 -4.35
C GLU A 130 -8.23 7.25 -3.88
N GLN A 131 -7.73 6.33 -4.71
CA GLN A 131 -6.60 5.46 -4.36
C GLN A 131 -5.33 6.26 -4.03
N ARG A 132 -5.04 7.33 -4.78
CA ARG A 132 -3.91 8.21 -4.48
C ARG A 132 -4.10 8.95 -3.16
N GLU A 133 -5.31 9.45 -2.89
CA GLU A 133 -5.62 10.11 -1.62
C GLU A 133 -5.46 9.16 -0.43
N ILE A 134 -5.95 7.92 -0.56
CA ILE A 134 -5.81 6.87 0.46
C ILE A 134 -4.33 6.54 0.69
N ALA A 135 -3.56 6.34 -0.38
CA ALA A 135 -2.12 6.06 -0.28
C ALA A 135 -1.37 7.19 0.44
N GLN A 136 -1.64 8.46 0.08
CA GLN A 136 -1.04 9.62 0.74
C GLN A 136 -1.41 9.71 2.22
N HIS A 137 -2.67 9.42 2.55
CA HIS A 137 -3.12 9.40 3.94
C HIS A 137 -2.43 8.30 4.76
N LEU A 138 -2.32 7.08 4.22
CA LEU A 138 -1.60 5.99 4.89
C LEU A 138 -0.12 6.30 5.05
N ILE A 139 0.53 6.91 4.04
CA ILE A 139 1.91 7.39 4.16
C ILE A 139 2.04 8.41 5.30
N SER A 140 1.09 9.33 5.43
CA SER A 140 1.10 10.30 6.55
C SER A 140 0.96 9.66 7.94
N LEU A 141 0.39 8.45 8.01
CA LEU A 141 0.28 7.64 9.22
C LEU A 141 1.51 6.77 9.48
N GLY A 142 2.50 6.78 8.58
CA GLY A 142 3.77 6.06 8.73
C GLY A 142 3.88 4.76 7.93
N TYR A 143 2.91 4.46 7.05
CA TYR A 143 3.03 3.31 6.14
C TYR A 143 4.09 3.54 5.07
N SER A 144 4.87 2.49 4.79
CA SER A 144 5.84 2.47 3.70
C SER A 144 5.20 2.16 2.35
N PRO A 145 5.82 2.53 1.21
CA PRO A 145 5.32 2.18 -0.11
C PRO A 145 5.18 0.66 -0.34
N ASP A 146 6.05 -0.16 0.24
CA ASP A 146 6.00 -1.61 0.11
C ASP A 146 4.78 -2.21 0.81
N GLU A 147 4.43 -1.70 1.99
CA GLU A 147 3.21 -2.10 2.70
C GLU A 147 1.96 -1.72 1.91
N LEU A 148 1.96 -0.57 1.24
CA LEU A 148 0.85 -0.17 0.36
C LEU A 148 0.70 -1.09 -0.86
N ASN A 149 1.81 -1.52 -1.45
CA ASN A 149 1.77 -2.47 -2.57
C ASN A 149 1.23 -3.84 -2.13
N SER A 150 1.44 -4.22 -0.87
CA SER A 150 0.89 -5.45 -0.30
C SER A 150 -0.60 -5.37 0.08
N LEU A 151 -1.20 -4.17 0.06
CA LEU A 151 -2.57 -3.91 0.48
C LEU A 151 -3.59 -4.39 -0.59
N THR A 152 -3.83 -5.70 -0.64
CA THR A 152 -4.73 -6.34 -1.61
C THR A 152 -6.11 -6.70 -1.04
N ASP A 153 -6.25 -6.75 0.28
CA ASP A 153 -7.53 -7.05 0.93
C ASP A 153 -8.49 -5.87 0.81
N HIS A 154 -9.64 -6.10 0.15
CA HIS A 154 -10.69 -5.10 -0.01
C HIS A 154 -11.15 -4.50 1.32
N ARG A 155 -11.18 -5.29 2.41
CA ARG A 155 -11.59 -4.82 3.74
C ARG A 155 -10.63 -3.77 4.27
N ALA A 156 -9.33 -3.99 4.08
CA ALA A 156 -8.31 -3.06 4.53
C ALA A 156 -8.38 -1.74 3.75
N VAL A 157 -8.61 -1.81 2.43
CA VAL A 157 -8.85 -0.63 1.59
C VAL A 157 -10.09 0.15 2.05
N LEU A 158 -11.18 -0.55 2.36
CA LEU A 158 -12.41 0.08 2.88
C LEU A 158 -12.19 0.77 4.24
N ILE A 159 -11.41 0.16 5.13
CA ILE A 159 -11.06 0.75 6.42
C ILE A 159 -10.19 2.00 6.21
N ALA A 160 -9.15 1.92 5.38
CA ALA A 160 -8.27 3.04 5.07
C ALA A 160 -9.05 4.22 4.47
N ARG A 161 -9.98 3.94 3.55
CA ARG A 161 -10.88 4.95 2.99
C ARG A 161 -11.73 5.62 4.07
N LYS A 162 -12.32 4.83 4.97
CA LYS A 162 -13.16 5.37 6.06
C LYS A 162 -12.34 6.23 7.03
N ALA A 163 -11.15 5.77 7.41
CA ALA A 163 -10.23 6.52 8.26
C ALA A 163 -9.88 7.87 7.63
N MET A 164 -9.47 7.86 6.36
CA MET A 164 -9.17 9.08 5.59
C MET A 164 -10.35 10.06 5.57
N LEU A 165 -11.56 9.58 5.26
CA LEU A 165 -12.75 10.43 5.20
C LEU A 165 -13.11 10.99 6.58
N TRP A 166 -12.92 10.19 7.63
CA TRP A 166 -13.15 10.62 9.00
C TRP A 166 -12.18 11.74 9.42
N ASP A 167 -10.88 11.56 9.19
CA ASP A 167 -9.87 12.57 9.50
C ASP A 167 -10.09 13.86 8.71
N ARG A 168 -10.44 13.75 7.43
CA ARG A 168 -10.82 14.89 6.60
C ARG A 168 -12.03 15.64 7.18
N ALA A 169 -13.07 14.93 7.60
CA ALA A 169 -14.25 15.55 8.22
C ALA A 169 -13.91 16.25 9.54
N GLN A 170 -13.05 15.65 10.37
CA GLN A 170 -12.60 16.23 11.63
C GLN A 170 -11.76 17.49 11.42
N ALA A 171 -10.88 17.50 10.41
CA ALA A 171 -10.10 18.67 10.03
C ALA A 171 -10.97 19.82 9.49
N VAL A 172 -12.06 19.53 8.78
CA VAL A 172 -13.02 20.56 8.34
C VAL A 172 -13.77 21.16 9.53
N LYS A 173 -14.26 20.31 10.45
CA LYS A 173 -14.95 20.76 11.66
C LYS A 173 -14.08 21.65 12.55
N SER A 174 -12.80 21.33 12.70
CA SER A 174 -11.88 22.14 13.51
C SER A 174 -11.63 23.51 12.88
N LYS A 175 -11.47 23.59 11.56
CA LYS A 175 -11.34 24.86 10.81
C LYS A 175 -12.61 25.72 10.92
N GLN A 176 -13.78 25.14 10.69
CA GLN A 176 -15.06 25.86 10.83
C GLN A 176 -15.27 26.38 12.26
N THR A 177 -14.87 25.61 13.28
CA THR A 177 -14.94 26.04 14.68
C THR A 177 -13.95 27.17 14.99
N GLN A 178 -12.77 27.19 14.37
CA GLN A 178 -11.81 28.29 14.52
C GLN A 178 -12.29 29.57 13.82
N GLU A 179 -12.88 29.47 12.64
CA GLU A 179 -13.46 30.60 11.90
C GLU A 179 -14.69 31.19 12.59
N GLN A 180 -15.49 30.38 13.30
CA GLN A 180 -16.61 30.90 14.11
C GLN A 180 -16.16 31.56 15.42
N LYS A 181 -14.96 31.25 15.91
CA LYS A 181 -14.38 31.84 17.13
C LYS A 181 -13.72 33.20 16.91
N THR A 182 -13.60 33.69 15.67
CA THR A 182 -13.22 35.08 15.43
C THR A 182 -14.47 35.95 15.56
N PRO A 183 -14.65 36.70 16.68
CA PRO A 183 -15.83 37.52 16.83
C PRO A 183 -15.88 38.57 15.71
N PRO A 184 -17.07 38.86 15.13
CA PRO A 184 -17.18 39.91 14.15
C PRO A 184 -16.68 41.21 14.78
N LYS A 185 -15.77 41.91 14.07
CA LYS A 185 -15.30 43.24 14.49
C LYS A 185 -16.52 44.16 14.60
N VAL A 186 -16.99 44.35 15.81
CA VAL A 186 -18.01 45.35 16.14
C VAL A 186 -17.41 46.73 15.88
N VAL A 187 -17.74 47.30 14.73
CA VAL A 187 -17.63 48.74 14.52
C VAL A 187 -18.61 49.42 15.47
N LYS A 188 -18.09 50.03 16.53
CA LYS A 188 -18.89 50.86 17.45
C LYS A 188 -19.53 52.01 16.66
N PRO A 189 -20.85 52.22 16.74
CA PRO A 189 -21.47 53.40 16.15
C PRO A 189 -21.15 54.63 16.99
N GLY A 190 -20.66 55.69 16.34
CA GLY A 190 -20.66 57.05 16.87
C GLY A 190 -19.35 57.50 17.52
N THR A 191 -18.62 58.40 16.84
CA THR A 191 -18.19 59.66 17.46
C THR A 191 -18.12 60.74 16.38
N ALA A 192 -18.74 61.87 16.69
CA ALA A 192 -18.93 63.02 15.83
C ALA A 192 -17.59 63.66 15.41
N ASN A 193 -17.58 64.18 14.18
CA ASN A 193 -16.49 64.96 13.62
C ASN A 193 -16.14 66.16 14.53
N SER A 194 -14.99 66.11 15.19
CA SER A 194 -14.40 67.30 15.81
C SER A 194 -13.72 68.13 14.71
N PRO A 195 -14.01 69.45 14.58
CA PRO A 195 -13.52 70.31 13.50
C PRO A 195 -11.99 70.49 13.48
N THR A 196 -11.28 70.03 14.51
CA THR A 196 -9.82 69.99 14.59
C THR A 196 -9.18 69.04 13.57
N ASN A 197 -9.93 68.06 13.04
CA ASN A 197 -9.40 67.10 12.06
C ASN A 197 -9.47 67.57 10.60
N ALA A 198 -10.34 68.53 10.26
CA ALA A 198 -10.50 68.98 8.88
C ALA A 198 -9.24 69.70 8.36
N LYS A 199 -8.64 70.58 9.17
CA LYS A 199 -7.41 71.31 8.81
C LYS A 199 -6.19 70.38 8.70
N THR A 200 -6.10 69.38 9.58
CA THR A 200 -5.05 68.35 9.54
C THR A 200 -5.17 67.46 8.30
N GLN A 201 -6.39 67.06 7.93
CA GLN A 201 -6.64 66.31 6.70
C GLN A 201 -6.33 67.14 5.45
N GLN A 202 -6.66 68.44 5.45
CA GLN A 202 -6.36 69.32 4.32
C GLN A 202 -4.85 69.46 4.09
N ILE A 203 -4.06 69.58 5.16
CA ILE A 203 -2.59 69.63 5.08
C ILE A 203 -2.01 68.29 4.61
N GLN A 204 -2.59 67.16 5.03
CA GLN A 204 -2.17 65.84 4.54
C GLN A 204 -2.47 65.66 3.04
N GLN A 205 -3.64 66.12 2.57
CA GLN A 205 -3.99 66.08 1.16
C GLN A 205 -3.10 66.98 0.31
N LEU A 206 -2.80 68.20 0.78
CA LEU A 206 -1.85 69.11 0.11
C LEU A 206 -0.45 68.51 0.07
N ALA A 207 0.00 67.85 1.15
CA ALA A 207 1.30 67.18 1.18
C ALA A 207 1.36 66.02 0.19
N GLN A 208 0.27 65.26 0.05
CA GLN A 208 0.20 64.14 -0.88
C GLN A 208 0.10 64.62 -2.34
N LYS A 209 -0.57 65.74 -2.60
CA LYS A 209 -0.61 66.39 -3.92
C LYS A 209 0.77 66.92 -4.30
N ALA A 210 1.41 67.72 -3.44
CA ALA A 210 2.76 68.23 -3.69
C ALA A 210 3.77 67.10 -3.97
N LYS A 211 3.69 65.99 -3.22
CA LYS A 211 4.54 64.81 -3.44
C LYS A 211 4.27 64.10 -4.77
N ARG A 212 3.03 64.14 -5.28
CA ARG A 212 2.64 63.48 -6.53
C ARG A 212 2.84 64.35 -7.76
N SER A 213 2.53 65.64 -7.68
CA SER A 213 2.61 66.58 -8.80
C SER A 213 4.00 67.19 -8.94
N GLY A 214 4.72 67.40 -7.84
CA GLY A 214 6.05 68.03 -7.83
C GLY A 214 6.07 69.47 -8.35
N ARG A 215 4.91 70.11 -8.49
CA ARG A 215 4.79 71.50 -8.98
C ARG A 215 5.10 72.48 -7.87
N ASP A 216 5.85 73.53 -8.21
CA ASP A 216 6.25 74.56 -7.25
C ASP A 216 5.03 75.22 -6.59
N ASP A 217 3.95 75.45 -7.34
CA ASP A 217 2.68 76.00 -6.82
C ASP A 217 2.05 75.13 -5.70
N ASP A 218 2.09 73.80 -5.84
CA ASP A 218 1.52 72.87 -4.85
C ASP A 218 2.40 72.79 -3.59
N VAL A 219 3.72 72.94 -3.75
CA VAL A 219 4.68 73.02 -2.63
C VAL A 219 4.50 74.33 -1.86
N VAL A 220 4.30 75.44 -2.55
CA VAL A 220 4.02 76.75 -1.95
C VAL A 220 2.69 76.72 -1.19
N ALA A 221 1.63 76.15 -1.77
CA ALA A 221 0.33 75.99 -1.09
C ALA A 221 0.44 75.16 0.20
N LEU A 222 1.26 74.10 0.20
CA LEU A 222 1.54 73.31 1.41
C LEU A 222 2.30 74.10 2.48
N LEU A 223 3.27 74.93 2.08
CA LEU A 223 4.06 75.74 3.00
C LEU A 223 3.20 76.83 3.65
N MET A 224 2.37 77.53 2.87
CA MET A 224 1.42 78.53 3.39
C MET A 224 0.40 77.90 4.37
N ALA A 225 -0.15 76.73 4.02
CA ALA A 225 -1.07 76.02 4.91
C ALA A 225 -0.43 75.54 6.23
N ARG A 226 0.91 75.43 6.27
CA ARG A 226 1.66 75.10 7.49
C ARG A 226 2.08 76.33 8.29
N SER A 227 2.32 77.49 7.65
CA SER A 227 2.72 78.73 8.32
C SER A 227 1.57 79.42 9.05
N ASP A 228 0.32 79.22 8.62
CA ASP A 228 -0.91 79.67 9.32
C ASP A 228 -1.17 78.95 10.68
N ARG A 229 -0.17 78.23 11.21
CA ARG A 229 -0.24 77.48 12.46
C ARG A 229 0.56 78.14 13.61
N GLY A 230 1.09 79.35 13.38
CA GLY A 230 1.75 80.19 14.38
C GLY A 230 0.85 81.31 14.87
#